data_AF-A0A662DRX3-F1
#
_entry.id   AF-A0A662DRX3-F1
#
_cell.length_a   1.000
_cell.length_b   1.000
_cell.length_c   1.000
_cell.angle_alpha   90.00
_cell.angle_beta   90.00
_cell.angle_gamma   90.00
#
_symmetry.space_group_name_H-M   'P 1'
#
loop_
_entity.id
_entity.type
_entity.pdbx_description
1 polymer ?
#
loop_
_entity_poly.entity_id
_entity_poly.type
_entity_poly.pdbx_seq_one_letter_code
_entity_poly.pdbx_strand_id
1 'polypeptide(L)' 'MKKRDLVKHLQLVARAAGTNLAFVREGANHEVWTIAGERLVIPRHREINERTARAIIRRAEEVTTNGDG' A
#
# COMPACT_ATOMS: atom_id res chain seq x y z
N MET A 1 -4.67 -12.72 3.40
CA MET A 1 -3.65 -12.46 2.35
C MET A 1 -2.27 -12.30 3.00
N LYS A 2 -1.19 -12.80 2.39
CA LYS A 2 0.16 -12.64 2.94
C LYS A 2 0.65 -11.21 2.67
N LYS A 3 1.38 -10.59 3.63
CA LYS A 3 2.03 -9.27 3.47
C LYS A 3 2.81 -9.15 2.14
N ARG A 4 3.43 -10.25 1.74
CA ARG A 4 4.24 -10.37 0.50
C ARG A 4 3.45 -10.03 -0.76
N ASP A 5 2.25 -10.60 -0.90
CA ASP A 5 1.40 -10.40 -2.06
C ASP A 5 0.88 -8.97 -2.11
N LEU A 6 0.50 -8.41 -0.94
CA LEU A 6 0.10 -7.02 -0.81
C LEU A 6 1.22 -6.06 -1.25
N VAL A 7 2.44 -6.25 -0.77
CA VAL A 7 3.60 -5.42 -1.12
C VAL A 7 3.94 -5.54 -2.61
N LYS A 8 3.89 -6.75 -3.18
CA LYS A 8 4.09 -6.95 -4.63
C LYS A 8 3.06 -6.18 -5.45
N HIS A 9 1.79 -6.23 -5.06
CA HIS A 9 0.71 -5.53 -5.75
C HIS A 9 0.90 -4.02 -5.67
N LEU A 10 1.18 -3.49 -4.48
CA LEU A 10 1.49 -2.08 -4.26
C LEU A 10 2.68 -1.61 -5.11
N GLN A 11 3.74 -2.41 -5.21
CA GLN A 11 4.90 -2.09 -6.07
C GLN A 11 4.54 -2.07 -7.55
N LEU A 12 3.71 -3.01 -8.02
CA LEU A 12 3.26 -3.05 -9.42
C LEU A 12 2.42 -1.83 -9.76
N VAL A 13 1.44 -1.50 -8.93
CA VAL A 13 0.57 -0.33 -9.09
C VAL A 13 1.39 0.96 -9.04
N ALA A 14 2.29 1.08 -8.05
CA ALA A 14 3.18 2.22 -7.94
C ALA A 14 4.01 2.41 -9.22
N ARG A 15 4.64 1.33 -9.70
CA ARG A 15 5.48 1.34 -10.90
C ARG A 15 4.68 1.65 -12.17
N ALA A 16 3.46 1.11 -12.28
CA ALA A 16 2.57 1.37 -13.42
C ALA A 16 2.16 2.84 -13.49
N ALA A 17 1.93 3.47 -12.34
CA ALA A 17 1.59 4.88 -12.25
C ALA A 17 2.78 5.84 -12.15
N GLY A 18 4.01 5.33 -12.21
CA GLY A 18 5.23 6.15 -12.09
C GLY A 18 5.45 6.76 -10.69
N THR A 19 4.77 6.26 -9.66
CA THR A 19 5.03 6.64 -8.27
C THR A 19 5.94 5.63 -7.59
N ASN A 20 6.55 6.03 -6.47
CA ASN A 20 7.30 5.13 -5.60
C ASN A 20 6.56 4.90 -4.27
N LEU A 21 6.63 3.68 -3.76
CA LEU A 21 6.21 3.34 -2.41
C LEU A 21 7.36 3.69 -1.44
N ALA A 22 7.19 4.72 -0.63
CA ALA A 22 8.17 5.15 0.37
C ALA A 22 7.75 4.69 1.76
N PHE A 23 8.69 4.12 2.50
CA PHE A 23 8.48 3.80 3.91
C PHE A 23 8.66 5.07 4.75
N VAL A 24 7.68 5.40 5.58
CA VAL A 24 7.69 6.63 6.39
C VAL A 24 8.20 6.33 7.80
N ARG A 25 7.57 5.38 8.49
CA ARG A 25 7.95 4.99 9.85
C ARG A 25 7.41 3.61 10.21
N GLU A 26 8.11 2.91 11.09
CA GLU A 26 7.59 1.71 11.76
C GLU A 26 7.13 2.09 13.16
N GLY A 27 5.89 1.74 13.50
CA GLY A 27 5.40 1.72 14.86
C GLY A 27 5.42 0.30 15.43
N ALA A 28 5.27 0.15 16.74
CA ALA A 28 5.39 -1.13 17.43
C ALA A 28 4.44 -2.24 16.90
N ASN A 29 3.27 -1.87 16.36
CA ASN A 29 2.27 -2.81 15.82
C ASN A 29 1.93 -2.61 14.32
N HIS A 30 2.36 -1.51 13.70
CA HIS A 30 2.05 -1.21 12.31
C HIS A 30 3.15 -0.37 11.64
N GLU A 31 3.36 -0.58 10.35
CA GLU A 31 4.27 0.17 9.50
C GLU A 31 3.47 1.21 8.72
N VAL A 32 3.98 2.45 8.63
CA VAL A 32 3.40 3.52 7.82
C VAL A 32 4.22 3.66 6.55
N TRP A 33 3.55 3.50 5.42
CA TRP A 33 4.07 3.66 4.08
C TRP A 33 3.36 4.84 3.41
N THR A 34 3.96 5.41 2.40
CA THR A 34 3.36 6.45 1.57
C THR A 34 3.51 6.09 0.10
N ILE A 35 2.45 6.30 -0.69
CA ILE A 35 2.42 6.06 -2.13
C ILE A 35 1.70 7.22 -2.80
N ALA A 36 2.31 7.84 -3.81
CA ALA A 36 1.74 8.98 -4.53
C ALA A 36 1.24 10.12 -3.60
N GLY A 37 1.83 10.29 -2.41
CA GLY A 37 1.40 11.27 -1.41
C GLY A 37 0.33 10.80 -0.43
N GLU A 38 -0.21 9.60 -0.59
CA GLU A 38 -1.18 8.99 0.33
C GLU A 38 -0.51 8.10 1.37
N ARG A 39 -0.96 8.20 2.63
CA ARG A 39 -0.41 7.45 3.76
C ARG A 39 -1.17 6.14 3.96
N LEU A 40 -0.46 5.02 3.80
CA LEU A 40 -0.95 3.66 4.01
C LEU A 40 -0.41 3.10 5.32
N VAL A 41 -1.30 2.53 6.14
CA VAL A 41 -0.92 1.82 7.36
C VAL A 41 -0.97 0.33 7.10
N ILE A 42 0.19 -0.32 7.11
CA ILE A 42 0.36 -1.76 6.90
C ILE A 42 0.60 -2.42 8.26
N PRO A 43 -0.31 -3.29 8.75
CA PRO A 43 -0.06 -4.04 9.97
C PRO A 43 1.13 -5.01 9.80
N ARG A 44 1.95 -5.17 10.84
CA ARG A 44 3.14 -6.06 10.81
C ARG A 44 2.79 -7.56 10.78
N HIS A 45 1.50 -7.87 10.91
CA HIS A 45 1.03 -9.25 10.97
C HIS A 45 1.38 -10.01 9.68
N ARG A 46 1.96 -11.21 9.85
CA ARG A 46 2.32 -12.10 8.74
C ARG A 46 1.10 -12.47 7.90
N GLU A 47 -0.07 -12.49 8.56
CA GLU A 47 -1.39 -12.67 7.96
C GLU A 47 -2.20 -11.39 8.14
N ILE A 48 -2.46 -10.72 7.02
CA ILE A 48 -3.33 -9.55 6.98
C ILE A 48 -4.72 -10.03 6.58
N ASN A 49 -5.73 -9.59 7.34
CA ASN A 49 -7.12 -9.79 7.00
C ASN A 49 -7.36 -9.33 5.55
N GLU A 50 -8.01 -10.18 4.76
CA GLU A 50 -8.23 -9.91 3.33
C GLU A 50 -9.00 -8.61 3.11
N ARG A 51 -9.92 -8.26 4.03
CA ARG A 51 -10.61 -6.97 4.02
C ARG A 51 -9.66 -5.79 4.11
N THR A 52 -8.71 -5.83 5.05
CA THR A 52 -7.71 -4.77 5.25
C THR A 52 -6.77 -4.69 4.07
N ALA A 53 -6.26 -5.84 3.60
CA ALA A 53 -5.38 -5.89 2.44
C ALA A 53 -6.04 -5.30 1.20
N ARG A 54 -7.29 -5.69 0.92
CA ARG A 54 -8.05 -5.21 -0.24
C ARG A 54 -8.38 -3.72 -0.14
N ALA A 55 -8.65 -3.21 1.06
CA ALA A 55 -8.83 -1.77 1.27
C ALA A 55 -7.54 -0.97 1.00
N ILE A 56 -6.38 -1.48 1.43
CA ILE A 56 -5.07 -0.86 1.17
C ILE A 56 -4.74 -0.87 -0.32
N ILE A 57 -4.95 -2.00 -1.02
CA ILE A 57 -4.74 -2.10 -2.47
C ILE A 57 -5.65 -1.12 -3.20
N ARG A 58 -6.95 -1.13 -2.89
CA ARG A 58 -7.90 -0.23 -3.54
C ARG A 58 -7.52 1.23 -3.35
N ARG A 59 -7.12 1.63 -2.14
CA ARG A 59 -6.65 3.01 -1.91
C ARG A 59 -5.40 3.32 -2.71
N ALA A 60 -4.44 2.42 -2.77
CA ALA A 60 -3.24 2.59 -3.57
C ALA A 60 -3.59 2.76 -5.06
N GLU A 61 -4.43 1.89 -5.61
CA GLU A 61 -4.91 2.00 -6.99
C GLU A 61 -5.64 3.33 -7.20
N GLU A 62 -6.56 3.72 -6.32
CA GLU A 62 -7.29 4.98 -6.39
C GLU A 62 -6.33 6.19 -6.38
N VAL A 63 -5.33 6.24 -5.50
CA VAL A 63 -4.40 7.40 -5.48
C VAL A 63 -3.44 7.43 -6.66
N THR A 64 -3.14 6.27 -7.25
CA THR A 64 -2.28 6.18 -8.43
C THR A 64 -3.02 6.40 -9.75
N THR A 65 -4.32 6.12 -9.81
CA THR A 65 -5.11 6.23 -11.04
C THR A 65 -5.85 7.56 -11.18
N ASN A 66 -6.16 8.26 -10.09
CA ASN A 66 -6.97 9.49 -10.10
C ASN A 66 -6.19 10.76 -10.56
N GLY A 67 -5.11 10.58 -11.31
CA GLY A 67 -4.30 11.68 -11.87
C GLY A 67 -4.59 12.02 -13.33
N ASP A 68 -5.49 11.29 -14.00
CA ASP A 68 -5.82 11.51 -15.42
C ASP A 68 -7.33 11.75 -15.56
N GLY A 69 -7.72 13.03 -15.53
CA GLY A 69 -9.11 13.49 -15.66
C GLY A 69 -9.16 15.00 -15.87
#